data_AF-A0A924Z826-F1
#
_entry.id   AF-A0A924Z826-F1
#
_cell.length_a   1.000
_cell.length_b   1.000
_cell.length_c   1.000
_cell.angle_alpha   90.00
_cell.angle_beta   90.00
_cell.angle_gamma   90.00
#
_symmetry.space_group_name_H-M   'P 1'
#
loop_
_entity.id
_entity.type
_entity.pdbx_description
1 polymer ?
#
loop_
_entity_poly.entity_id
_entity_poly.type
_entity_poly.pdbx_seq_one_letter_code
_entity_poly.pdbx_strand_id
1 'polypeptide(L)'
;MNTTPPLALAASGSAAAIATPPAADFPWLEASVAELSRAMADGRTSALALAQAYTVRIAALDASGPRLASILELNPDAAAIAAQLDAERAAGRLRGPLHGIPVLIKDNIATADRMATSAGSPALLGITPPRDAAVVARLRAAGALLLAKTNLSEWANFPGQHSVSGGSTRG
;
A
#
# COMPACT_ATOMS: atom_id res chain seq x y z
N MET A 1 -32.03 -50.80 -13.18
CA MET A 1 -32.59 -50.03 -12.05
C MET A 1 -31.60 -50.13 -10.90
N ASN A 2 -30.68 -49.17 -10.79
CA ASN A 2 -29.72 -49.11 -9.68
C ASN A 2 -30.00 -47.83 -8.88
N THR A 3 -30.36 -48.01 -7.61
CA THR A 3 -30.70 -46.97 -6.65
C THR A 3 -29.44 -46.42 -6.00
N THR A 4 -29.16 -45.13 -6.20
CA THR A 4 -28.09 -44.39 -5.51
C THR A 4 -28.66 -43.80 -4.22
N PRO A 5 -28.08 -44.03 -3.02
CA PRO A 5 -28.50 -43.33 -1.81
C PRO A 5 -27.87 -41.93 -1.74
N PRO A 6 -28.52 -40.94 -1.10
CA PRO A 6 -27.91 -39.62 -0.94
C PRO A 6 -26.86 -39.66 0.18
N LEU A 7 -25.67 -39.11 -0.11
CA LEU A 7 -24.65 -38.79 0.88
C LEU A 7 -25.09 -37.55 1.65
N ALA A 8 -25.35 -37.70 2.95
CA ALA A 8 -25.55 -36.57 3.86
C ALA A 8 -24.17 -35.97 4.20
N LEU A 9 -23.90 -34.77 3.70
CA LEU A 9 -22.70 -34.00 4.04
C LEU A 9 -22.99 -33.19 5.31
N ALA A 10 -22.54 -33.67 6.46
CA ALA A 10 -22.52 -32.88 7.68
C ALA A 10 -21.42 -31.82 7.57
N ALA A 11 -21.81 -30.55 7.39
CA ALA A 11 -20.89 -29.42 7.41
C ALA A 11 -20.53 -29.08 8.86
N SER A 12 -19.44 -29.64 9.36
CA SER A 12 -18.78 -29.18 10.58
C SER A 12 -18.01 -27.90 10.28
N GLY A 13 -18.72 -26.77 10.29
CA GLY A 13 -18.10 -25.44 10.27
C GLY A 13 -17.42 -25.16 11.61
N SER A 14 -16.15 -25.53 11.75
CA SER A 14 -15.30 -24.98 12.81
C SER A 14 -15.07 -23.51 12.48
N ALA A 15 -15.73 -22.62 13.22
CA ALA A 15 -15.40 -21.20 13.22
C ALA A 15 -13.99 -21.08 13.81
N ALA A 16 -12.99 -21.08 12.92
CA ALA A 16 -11.64 -20.71 13.29
C ALA A 16 -11.72 -19.32 13.92
N ALA A 17 -11.43 -19.24 15.22
CA ALA A 17 -11.29 -17.98 15.91
C ALA A 17 -10.31 -17.13 15.11
N ILE A 18 -10.77 -15.96 14.67
CA ILE A 18 -9.93 -14.96 14.02
C ILE A 18 -8.94 -14.55 15.11
N ALA A 19 -7.76 -15.17 15.11
CA ALA A 19 -6.69 -14.77 15.98
C ALA A 19 -6.39 -13.31 15.64
N THR A 20 -6.67 -12.39 16.56
CA THR A 20 -6.27 -10.99 16.45
C THR A 20 -4.76 -10.98 16.24
N PRO A 21 -4.25 -10.64 15.05
CA PRO A 21 -2.81 -10.48 14.88
C PRO A 21 -2.39 -9.35 15.83
N PRO A 22 -1.17 -9.38 16.38
CA PRO A 22 -0.72 -8.35 17.32
C PRO A 22 -0.67 -6.98 16.62
N ALA A 23 -1.81 -6.28 16.64
CA ALA A 23 -1.96 -4.89 16.25
C ALA A 23 -1.44 -3.95 17.33
N ALA A 24 -1.12 -4.48 18.52
CA ALA A 24 -0.87 -3.72 19.73
C ALA A 24 0.44 -2.91 19.73
N ASP A 25 1.47 -3.31 18.97
CA ASP A 25 2.81 -2.71 19.09
C ASP A 25 3.29 -2.00 17.81
N PHE A 26 2.41 -1.29 17.10
CA PHE A 26 2.85 -0.40 16.01
C PHE A 26 3.02 1.04 16.53
N PRO A 27 4.26 1.53 16.71
CA PRO A 27 4.53 2.78 17.43
C PRO A 27 4.05 4.05 16.73
N TRP A 28 3.66 3.93 15.46
CA TRP A 28 3.18 5.04 14.63
C TRP A 28 1.70 4.95 14.31
N LEU A 29 0.95 4.10 15.03
CA LEU A 29 -0.50 4.00 14.86
C LEU A 29 -1.14 5.33 15.27
N GLU A 30 -2.01 5.87 14.42
CA GLU A 30 -2.65 7.19 14.56
C GLU A 30 -1.68 8.39 14.70
N ALA A 31 -0.37 8.21 14.46
CA ALA A 31 0.57 9.33 14.45
C ALA A 31 0.30 10.24 13.25
N SER A 32 0.13 11.53 13.53
CA SER A 32 -0.02 12.56 12.50
C SER A 32 1.27 12.79 11.72
N VAL A 33 1.14 13.36 10.51
CA VAL A 33 2.29 13.79 9.71
C VAL A 33 3.23 14.73 10.49
N ALA A 34 2.66 15.61 11.31
CA ALA A 34 3.45 16.52 12.14
C ALA A 34 4.27 15.78 13.22
N GLU A 35 3.69 14.75 13.85
CA GLU A 35 4.38 13.93 14.85
C GLU A 35 5.48 13.06 14.23
N LEU A 36 5.23 12.48 13.05
CA LEU A 36 6.25 11.74 12.30
C LEU A 36 7.40 12.64 11.85
N SER A 37 7.08 13.82 11.31
CA SER A 37 8.08 14.82 10.94
C SER A 37 8.92 15.28 12.13
N ARG A 38 8.29 15.48 13.29
CA ARG A 38 9.01 15.79 14.54
C ARG A 38 9.86 14.61 15.00
N ALA A 39 9.35 13.38 14.95
CA ALA A 39 10.12 12.18 15.31
C ALA A 39 11.38 12.01 14.45
N MET A 40 11.30 12.30 13.15
CA MET A 40 12.48 12.33 12.28
C MET A 40 13.45 13.47 12.62
N ALA A 41 12.94 14.64 13.00
CA ALA A 41 13.77 15.77 13.42
C ALA A 41 14.50 15.50 14.75
N ASP A 42 13.83 14.82 15.68
CA ASP A 42 14.37 14.44 17.00
C ASP A 42 15.31 13.21 16.91
N GLY A 43 15.47 12.60 15.73
CA GLY A 43 16.27 11.38 15.55
C GLY A 43 15.62 10.10 16.12
N ARG A 44 14.34 10.14 16.50
CA ARG A 44 13.59 8.97 17.01
C ARG A 44 13.20 7.98 15.92
N THR A 45 13.18 8.42 14.67
CA THR A 45 12.94 7.59 13.49
C THR A 45 13.60 8.23 12.26
N SER A 46 13.48 7.60 11.11
CA SER A 46 13.95 8.09 9.82
C SER A 46 12.93 7.74 8.72
N ALA A 47 13.05 8.33 7.54
CA ALA A 47 12.22 7.96 6.40
C ALA A 47 12.38 6.47 6.07
N LEU A 48 13.61 5.95 6.12
CA LEU A 48 13.89 4.52 5.91
C LEU A 48 13.25 3.65 6.99
N ALA A 49 13.38 4.02 8.26
CA ALA A 49 12.77 3.26 9.36
C ALA A 49 11.24 3.26 9.27
N LEU A 50 10.62 4.39 8.89
CA LEU A 50 9.17 4.45 8.65
C LEU A 50 8.75 3.57 7.47
N ALA A 51 9.47 3.65 6.34
CA ALA A 51 9.20 2.83 5.17
C ALA A 51 9.25 1.32 5.50
N GLN A 52 10.26 0.89 6.25
CA GLN A 52 10.40 -0.48 6.72
C GLN A 52 9.26 -0.87 7.66
N ALA A 53 8.94 -0.04 8.66
CA ALA A 53 7.88 -0.31 9.62
C ALA A 53 6.50 -0.47 8.94
N TYR A 54 6.16 0.40 7.99
CA TYR A 54 4.92 0.26 7.22
C TYR A 54 4.94 -0.93 6.27
N THR A 55 6.09 -1.24 5.64
CA THR A 55 6.22 -2.43 4.78
C THR A 55 5.97 -3.73 5.56
N VAL A 56 6.55 -3.84 6.77
CA VAL A 56 6.32 -4.99 7.67
C VAL A 56 4.85 -5.07 8.07
N ARG A 57 4.22 -3.94 8.39
CA ARG A 57 2.79 -3.90 8.73
C ARG A 57 1.90 -4.32 7.55
N ILE A 58 2.22 -3.86 6.34
CA ILE A 58 1.53 -4.27 5.10
C ILE A 58 1.68 -5.79 4.92
N ALA A 59 2.88 -6.35 5.07
CA ALA A 59 3.07 -7.79 4.94
C ALA A 59 2.24 -8.60 5.97
N ALA A 60 2.15 -8.12 7.21
CA ALA A 60 1.43 -8.79 8.28
C ALA A 60 -0.11 -8.71 8.15
N LEU A 61 -0.63 -7.59 7.66
CA LEU A 61 -2.08 -7.32 7.63
C LEU A 61 -2.71 -7.48 6.24
N ASP A 62 -1.99 -7.09 5.19
CA ASP A 62 -2.52 -7.00 3.83
C ASP A 62 -2.33 -8.28 3.04
N ALA A 63 -1.10 -8.82 3.06
CA ALA A 63 -0.74 -10.06 2.35
C ALA A 63 -0.97 -11.32 3.20
N SER A 64 -0.91 -11.17 4.52
CA SER A 64 -1.09 -12.22 5.53
C SER A 64 -2.19 -11.84 6.52
N GLY A 65 -2.32 -12.59 7.62
CA GLY A 65 -3.25 -12.25 8.70
C GLY A 65 -4.70 -12.10 8.19
N PRO A 66 -5.34 -10.94 8.35
CA PRO A 66 -6.71 -10.69 7.91
C PRO A 66 -6.85 -10.54 6.38
N ARG A 67 -5.75 -10.46 5.63
CA ARG A 67 -5.72 -10.37 4.16
C ARG A 67 -6.58 -9.22 3.62
N LEU A 68 -6.25 -8.00 4.03
CA LEU A 68 -7.03 -6.81 3.66
C LEU A 68 -7.06 -6.51 2.14
N ALA A 69 -6.10 -7.03 1.37
CA ALA A 69 -6.01 -6.84 -0.08
C ALA A 69 -6.11 -5.37 -0.53
N SER A 70 -5.51 -4.46 0.26
CA SER A 70 -5.55 -3.02 0.05
C SER A 70 -4.35 -2.47 -0.72
N ILE A 71 -3.26 -3.23 -0.85
CA ILE A 71 -2.04 -2.85 -1.57
C ILE A 71 -1.82 -3.78 -2.76
N LEU A 72 -1.72 -3.21 -3.96
CA LEU A 72 -1.45 -3.98 -5.18
C LEU A 72 0.05 -4.17 -5.44
N GLU A 73 0.86 -3.18 -5.07
CA GLU A 73 2.28 -3.17 -5.40
C GLU A 73 3.05 -2.24 -4.47
N LEU A 74 4.15 -2.72 -3.88
CA LEU A 74 5.11 -1.88 -3.16
C LEU A 74 6.09 -1.26 -4.15
N ASN A 75 6.54 -0.03 -3.88
CA ASN A 75 7.59 0.60 -4.66
C ASN A 75 8.94 -0.11 -4.41
N PRO A 76 9.55 -0.77 -5.41
CA PRO A 76 10.79 -1.52 -5.22
C PRO A 76 11.97 -0.61 -4.86
N ASP A 77 11.91 0.67 -5.17
CA ASP A 77 12.97 1.64 -4.90
C ASP A 77 12.75 2.41 -3.59
N ALA A 78 11.68 2.14 -2.84
CA ALA A 78 11.28 2.91 -1.66
C ALA A 78 12.40 3.02 -0.61
N ALA A 79 13.12 1.93 -0.33
CA ALA A 79 14.20 1.94 0.65
C ALA A 79 15.37 2.84 0.22
N ALA A 80 15.76 2.80 -1.06
CA ALA A 80 16.82 3.65 -1.59
C ALA A 80 16.42 5.13 -1.59
N ILE A 81 15.19 5.44 -2.00
CA ILE A 81 14.64 6.79 -1.98
C ILE A 81 14.56 7.31 -0.53
N ALA A 82 14.12 6.48 0.41
CA ALA A 82 14.03 6.84 1.81
C ALA A 82 15.41 7.17 2.41
N ALA A 83 16.43 6.36 2.12
CA ALA A 83 17.80 6.62 2.52
C ALA A 83 18.34 7.95 1.94
N GLN A 84 18.00 8.26 0.68
CA GLN A 84 18.34 9.55 0.08
C GLN A 84 17.66 10.74 0.78
N LEU A 85 16.37 10.60 1.15
CA LEU A 85 15.65 11.63 1.90
C LEU A 85 16.24 11.82 3.31
N ASP A 86 16.68 10.75 3.95
CA ASP A 86 17.38 10.81 5.24
C ASP A 86 18.74 11.53 5.10
N ALA A 87 19.52 11.24 4.05
CA ALA A 87 20.78 11.94 3.77
C ALA A 87 20.58 13.43 3.49
N GLU A 88 19.51 13.81 2.79
CA GLU A 88 19.14 15.21 2.59
C GLU A 88 18.78 15.90 3.90
N ARG A 89 18.01 15.23 4.78
CA ARG A 89 17.67 15.74 6.10
C ARG A 89 18.92 15.97 6.95
N ALA A 90 19.84 15.00 7.00
CA ALA A 90 21.10 15.11 7.72
C ALA A 90 21.98 16.27 7.22
N ALA A 91 21.88 16.60 5.92
CA ALA A 91 22.57 17.72 5.31
C ALA A 91 21.79 19.05 5.37
N GLY A 92 20.68 19.12 6.12
CA GLY A 92 19.86 20.32 6.27
C GLY A 92 19.04 20.71 5.03
N ARG A 93 18.89 19.82 4.04
CA ARG A 93 18.17 20.06 2.78
C ARG A 93 16.75 19.49 2.80
N LEU A 94 15.91 20.03 3.68
CA LEU A 94 14.50 19.63 3.73
C LEU A 94 13.71 20.20 2.55
N ARG A 95 12.84 19.38 1.95
CA ARG A 95 11.97 19.75 0.82
C ARG A 95 10.60 20.29 1.23
N GLY A 96 10.28 20.25 2.53
CA GLY A 96 9.03 20.75 3.08
C GLY A 96 8.43 19.83 4.15
N PRO A 97 7.16 20.06 4.55
CA PRO A 97 6.50 19.31 5.63
C PRO A 97 6.34 17.81 5.38
N LEU A 98 6.41 17.37 4.12
CA LEU A 98 6.28 15.96 3.72
C LEU A 98 7.62 15.24 3.54
N HIS A 99 8.75 15.90 3.83
CA HIS A 99 10.08 15.34 3.61
C HIS A 99 10.29 14.02 4.38
N GLY A 100 10.38 12.91 3.66
CA GLY A 100 10.54 11.57 4.23
C GLY A 100 9.24 10.86 4.62
N ILE A 101 8.08 11.49 4.46
CA ILE A 101 6.78 10.92 4.88
C ILE A 101 6.30 9.88 3.85
N PRO A 102 6.06 8.62 4.25
CA PRO A 102 5.49 7.62 3.36
C PRO A 102 4.06 7.97 2.94
N VAL A 103 3.76 7.84 1.66
CA VAL A 103 2.43 8.02 1.08
C VAL A 103 2.10 6.87 0.14
N LEU A 104 0.82 6.51 0.07
CA LEU A 104 0.30 5.50 -0.84
C LEU A 104 -0.52 6.17 -1.94
N ILE A 105 -0.45 5.63 -3.16
CA ILE A 105 -1.06 6.23 -4.35
C ILE A 105 -2.09 5.26 -4.93
N LYS A 106 -3.32 5.73 -5.19
CA LYS A 106 -4.32 4.89 -5.86
C LYS A 106 -3.82 4.45 -7.23
N ASP A 107 -3.99 3.17 -7.59
CA ASP A 107 -3.40 2.57 -8.79
C ASP A 107 -3.92 3.11 -10.14
N ASN A 108 -4.89 4.02 -10.13
CA ASN A 108 -5.31 4.79 -11.32
C ASN A 108 -4.61 6.17 -11.44
N ILE A 109 -3.68 6.51 -10.55
CA ILE A 109 -2.89 7.75 -10.59
C ILE A 109 -1.50 7.43 -11.13
N ALA A 110 -1.13 8.04 -12.25
CA ALA A 110 0.15 7.80 -12.92
C ALA A 110 1.38 8.11 -12.06
N THR A 111 2.30 7.16 -11.99
CA THR A 111 3.67 7.32 -11.50
C THR A 111 4.63 6.86 -12.61
N ALA A 112 5.70 7.62 -12.86
CA ALA A 112 6.73 7.28 -13.85
C ALA A 112 7.93 6.55 -13.21
N ASP A 113 7.69 5.87 -12.09
CA ASP A 113 8.64 4.97 -11.45
C ASP A 113 8.37 3.53 -11.89
N ARG A 114 8.96 2.57 -11.18
CA ARG A 114 8.90 1.14 -11.52
C ARG A 114 7.60 0.46 -11.10
N MET A 115 6.64 1.19 -10.50
CA MET A 115 5.33 0.64 -10.17
C MET A 115 4.38 0.73 -11.37
N ALA A 116 3.51 -0.27 -11.55
CA ALA A 116 2.47 -0.22 -12.57
C ALA A 116 1.36 0.77 -12.18
N THR A 117 0.71 1.38 -13.18
CA THR A 117 -0.52 2.16 -13.00
C THR A 117 -1.62 1.47 -13.82
N SER A 118 -2.38 0.59 -13.17
CA SER A 118 -3.23 -0.36 -13.89
C SER A 118 -4.74 -0.14 -13.75
N ALA A 119 -5.17 0.81 -12.90
CA ALA A 119 -6.57 0.97 -12.53
C ALA A 119 -7.24 -0.33 -12.06
N GLY A 120 -6.47 -1.24 -11.45
CA GLY A 120 -6.92 -2.57 -11.01
C GLY A 120 -7.04 -3.62 -12.13
N SER A 121 -6.60 -3.33 -13.36
CA SER A 121 -6.81 -4.19 -14.54
C SER A 121 -5.51 -4.76 -15.13
N PRO A 122 -5.41 -6.09 -15.35
CA PRO A 122 -4.27 -6.73 -16.01
C PRO A 122 -3.95 -6.20 -17.40
N ALA A 123 -4.95 -5.63 -18.09
CA ALA A 123 -4.79 -5.07 -19.43
C ALA A 123 -3.77 -3.93 -19.52
N LEU A 124 -3.47 -3.28 -18.39
CA LEU A 124 -2.51 -2.17 -18.31
C LEU A 124 -1.16 -2.58 -17.71
N LEU A 125 -0.96 -3.85 -17.36
CA LEU A 125 0.33 -4.33 -16.87
C LEU A 125 1.38 -4.26 -17.99
N GLY A 126 2.60 -3.85 -17.61
CA GLY A 126 3.70 -3.62 -18.56
C GLY A 126 3.66 -2.25 -19.26
N ILE A 127 2.62 -1.44 -19.05
CA ILE A 127 2.54 -0.07 -19.55
C ILE A 127 3.02 0.89 -18.46
N THR A 128 4.17 1.53 -18.70
CA THR A 128 4.69 2.57 -17.80
C THR A 128 4.23 3.94 -18.28
N PRO A 129 3.57 4.75 -17.43
CA PRO A 129 3.25 6.13 -17.78
C PRO A 129 4.52 6.93 -18.13
N PRO A 130 4.51 7.77 -19.17
CA PRO A 130 5.70 8.53 -19.59
C PRO A 130 6.09 9.63 -18.59
N ARG A 131 5.22 9.97 -17.65
CA ARG A 131 5.44 11.00 -16.62
C ARG A 131 4.53 10.77 -15.41
N ASP A 132 4.95 11.31 -14.27
CA ASP A 132 4.12 11.41 -13.08
C ASP A 132 2.86 12.24 -13.36
N ALA A 133 1.75 11.88 -12.72
CA ALA A 133 0.61 12.77 -12.58
C ALA A 133 1.01 14.06 -11.85
N ALA A 134 0.33 15.18 -12.11
CA ALA A 134 0.67 16.47 -11.50
C ALA A 134 0.70 16.44 -9.96
N VAL A 135 -0.21 15.67 -9.34
CA VAL A 135 -0.23 15.47 -7.88
C VAL A 135 0.99 14.71 -7.38
N VAL A 136 1.41 13.66 -8.09
CA VAL A 136 2.60 12.87 -7.74
C VAL A 136 3.86 13.71 -7.87
N ALA A 137 3.99 14.48 -8.96
CA ALA A 137 5.13 15.37 -9.15
C ALA A 137 5.26 16.38 -7.99
N ARG A 138 4.14 16.93 -7.51
CA ARG A 138 4.10 17.82 -6.34
C ARG A 138 4.47 17.11 -5.04
N LEU A 139 3.99 15.88 -4.83
CA LEU A 139 4.35 15.07 -3.66
C LEU A 139 5.85 14.79 -3.61
N ARG A 140 6.46 14.37 -4.73
CA ARG A 140 7.91 14.16 -4.83
C ARG A 140 8.71 15.44 -4.62
N ALA A 141 8.25 16.55 -5.19
CA ALA A 141 8.87 17.86 -4.99
C ALA A 141 8.84 18.29 -3.51
N ALA A 142 7.78 17.94 -2.78
CA ALA A 142 7.65 18.17 -1.33
C ALA A 142 8.43 17.15 -0.47
N GLY A 143 9.09 16.16 -1.10
CA GLY A 143 9.89 15.13 -0.43
C GLY A 143 9.09 13.96 0.13
N ALA A 144 7.84 13.76 -0.27
CA ALA A 144 7.07 12.58 0.11
C ALA A 144 7.67 11.30 -0.50
N LEU A 145 7.69 10.22 0.29
CA LEU A 145 8.12 8.90 -0.14
C LEU A 145 6.92 8.11 -0.67
N LEU A 146 6.84 7.90 -1.97
CA LEU A 146 5.82 7.03 -2.56
C LEU A 146 6.14 5.57 -2.22
N LEU A 147 5.39 4.99 -1.29
CA LEU A 147 5.66 3.66 -0.74
C LEU A 147 4.97 2.54 -1.53
N ALA A 148 3.75 2.76 -2.03
CA ALA A 148 2.99 1.71 -2.71
C ALA A 148 1.86 2.25 -3.59
N LYS A 149 1.32 1.36 -4.43
CA LYS A 149 0.03 1.49 -5.12
C LYS A 149 -1.07 0.78 -4.33
N THR A 150 -2.15 1.50 -4.03
CA THR A 150 -3.31 0.89 -3.36
C THR A 150 -4.28 0.28 -4.35
N ASN A 151 -5.01 -0.73 -3.88
CA ASN A 151 -6.12 -1.33 -4.59
C ASN A 151 -7.28 -0.34 -4.82
N LEU A 152 -8.15 -0.69 -5.76
CA LEU A 152 -9.38 0.00 -6.09
C LEU A 152 -10.35 -0.98 -6.77
N SER A 153 -11.64 -0.67 -6.74
CA SER A 153 -12.56 -1.27 -7.71
C SER A 153 -12.06 -1.04 -9.12
N GLU A 154 -11.97 -2.12 -9.91
CA GLU A 154 -11.44 -2.07 -11.27
C GLU A 154 -12.12 -0.97 -12.09
N TRP A 155 -11.33 -0.25 -12.90
CA TRP A 155 -11.80 0.90 -13.70
C TRP A 155 -12.51 1.98 -12.86
N ALA A 156 -12.09 2.14 -11.61
CA ALA A 156 -12.73 3.03 -10.64
C ALA A 156 -14.24 2.76 -10.49
N ASN A 157 -14.61 1.47 -10.40
CA ASN A 157 -15.98 0.99 -10.25
C ASN A 157 -16.84 1.18 -11.54
N PHE A 158 -16.19 1.20 -12.70
CA PHE A 158 -16.85 1.23 -14.01
C PHE A 158 -16.36 0.16 -14.99
N PRO A 159 -16.26 -1.13 -14.59
CA PRO A 159 -15.81 -2.20 -15.49
C PRO A 159 -16.91 -2.68 -16.46
N GLY A 160 -18.17 -2.29 -16.24
CA GLY A 160 -19.34 -2.75 -16.99
C GLY A 160 -20.64 -2.58 -16.20
N GLN A 161 -21.72 -3.27 -16.59
CA GLN A 161 -23.04 -3.14 -15.96
C GLN A 161 -23.15 -3.77 -14.56
N HIS A 162 -22.20 -4.64 -14.20
CA HIS A 162 -22.14 -5.28 -12.90
C HIS A 162 -20.77 -4.98 -12.29
N SER A 163 -20.74 -4.09 -11.30
CA SER A 163 -19.52 -3.72 -10.60
C SER A 163 -19.55 -4.22 -9.15
N VAL A 164 -18.39 -4.59 -8.63
CA VAL A 164 -18.20 -5.03 -7.25
C VAL A 164 -17.33 -4.00 -6.53
N SER A 165 -17.86 -3.45 -5.44
CA SER A 165 -17.10 -2.51 -4.61
C SER A 165 -15.91 -3.22 -3.96
N GLY A 166 -14.73 -2.59 -4.03
CA GLY A 166 -13.48 -3.13 -3.50
C GLY A 166 -12.81 -4.23 -4.33
N GLY A 167 -13.47 -4.78 -5.36
CA GLY A 167 -12.93 -5.87 -6.17
C GLY A 167 -12.15 -5.41 -7.40
N SER A 168 -10.97 -5.99 -7.62
CA SER A 168 -10.20 -5.85 -8.86
C SER A 168 -9.72 -7.21 -9.36
N THR A 169 -9.48 -7.34 -10.66
CA THR A 169 -8.92 -8.59 -11.22
C THR A 169 -7.41 -8.71 -11.01
N ARG A 170 -6.75 -7.63 -10.56
CA ARG A 170 -5.33 -7.60 -10.19
C ARG A 170 -5.07 -8.01 -8.73
N GLY A 171 -6.08 -7.93 -7.86
CA GLY A 171 -5.98 -8.21 -6.43
C GLY A 171 -7.19 -7.72 -5.66
#